data_AF-A0A948V3L4-F1
#
_entry.id   AF-A0A948V3L4-F1
#
_cell.length_a   1.000
_cell.length_b   1.000
_cell.length_c   1.000
_cell.angle_alpha   90.00
_cell.angle_beta   90.00
_cell.angle_gamma   90.00
#
_symmetry.space_group_name_H-M   'P 1'
#
loop_
_entity.id
_entity.type
_entity.pdbx_description
1 polymer ?
#
loop_
_entity_poly.entity_id
_entity_poly.type
_entity_poly.pdbx_seq_one_letter_code
_entity_poly.pdbx_strand_id
1 'polypeptide(L)'
;MECPICNDNKSKRISIKTQEKNKGCEKAFICGKCGTIYLEDYRKNRSYIYKDPDYSPWGKLEEAYQEEIAESKREAFRDQLSLLGRYIFPKGRKLLDIGTGKGYLLEVAKDLGFDVYGVEPSPYTRKVAEEKFPKRIICGLLEDAKYRNGEFDVITMTDVIEYLPSPHSFFDEIYRILKSAGLILIITPNSGSFTRWFLGRHWFQYKYEHIIY
;
A
#
# COMPACT_ATOMS: atom_id res chain seq x y z
N MET A 1 -20.03 -13.62 8.94
CA MET A 1 -19.19 -12.40 9.10
C MET A 1 -19.51 -11.50 7.93
N GLU A 2 -19.77 -10.22 8.17
CA GLU A 2 -20.01 -9.23 7.11
C GLU A 2 -18.71 -8.90 6.39
N CYS A 3 -18.76 -8.74 5.07
CA CYS A 3 -17.60 -8.37 4.25
C CYS A 3 -17.27 -6.87 4.40
N PRO A 4 -16.00 -6.48 4.65
CA PRO A 4 -15.62 -5.07 4.79
C PRO A 4 -15.79 -4.22 3.53
N ILE A 5 -15.88 -4.85 2.36
CA ILE A 5 -15.90 -4.17 1.07
C ILE A 5 -17.34 -3.97 0.59
N CYS A 6 -18.11 -5.06 0.51
CA CYS A 6 -19.44 -5.04 -0.12
C CYS A 6 -20.61 -5.24 0.87
N ASN A 7 -20.33 -5.34 2.17
CA ASN A 7 -21.32 -5.53 3.25
C ASN A 7 -22.21 -6.77 3.11
N ASP A 8 -21.80 -7.73 2.27
CA ASP A 8 -22.52 -9.01 2.12
C ASP A 8 -22.16 -9.97 3.28
N ASN A 9 -23.09 -10.85 3.64
CA ASN A 9 -22.95 -11.78 4.76
C ASN A 9 -22.62 -13.23 4.32
N LYS A 10 -22.51 -13.50 3.01
CA LYS A 10 -22.25 -14.83 2.42
C LYS A 10 -20.76 -15.15 2.36
N SER A 11 -20.06 -14.98 3.48
CA SER A 11 -18.63 -15.27 3.56
C SER A 11 -18.37 -16.70 4.05
N LYS A 12 -17.47 -17.41 3.37
CA LYS A 12 -17.01 -18.75 3.76
C LYS A 12 -15.74 -18.65 4.58
N ARG A 13 -15.67 -19.38 5.69
CA ARG A 13 -14.46 -19.45 6.51
C ARG A 13 -13.37 -20.22 5.76
N ILE A 14 -12.15 -19.69 5.80
CA ILE A 14 -10.93 -20.32 5.30
C ILE A 14 -9.82 -20.20 6.36
N SER A 15 -8.69 -20.85 6.10
CA SER A 15 -7.46 -20.64 6.86
C SER A 15 -6.34 -20.20 5.93
N ILE A 16 -5.55 -19.22 6.37
CA ILE A 16 -4.35 -18.78 5.68
C ILE A 16 -3.14 -19.00 6.59
N LYS A 17 -1.97 -19.21 6.01
CA LYS A 17 -0.71 -19.29 6.77
C LYS A 17 0.15 -18.09 6.38
N THR A 18 0.46 -17.23 7.35
CA THR A 18 1.32 -16.08 7.13
C THR A 18 2.79 -16.50 7.12
N GLN A 19 3.65 -15.64 6.56
CA GLN A 19 5.10 -15.92 6.44
C GLN A 19 5.88 -15.78 7.76
N GLU A 20 5.23 -15.47 8.87
CA GLU A 20 5.89 -15.42 10.18
C GLU A 20 6.16 -16.83 10.72
N LYS A 21 7.44 -17.14 10.95
CA LYS A 21 7.94 -18.46 11.38
C LYS A 21 7.25 -19.01 12.65
N ASN A 22 6.74 -18.14 13.52
CA ASN A 22 6.17 -18.50 14.82
C ASN A 22 4.65 -18.36 14.89
N LYS A 23 3.97 -17.96 13.81
CA LYS A 23 2.50 -17.87 13.79
C LYS A 23 1.88 -19.07 13.08
N GLY A 24 0.82 -19.59 13.69
CA GLY A 24 -0.01 -20.66 13.13
C GLY A 24 -0.85 -20.17 11.95
N CYS A 25 -1.85 -20.97 11.55
CA CYS A 25 -2.82 -20.50 10.57
C CYS A 25 -3.74 -19.43 11.19
N GLU A 26 -3.95 -18.34 10.47
CA GLU A 26 -4.92 -17.32 10.83
C GLU A 26 -6.30 -17.67 10.28
N LYS A 27 -7.33 -17.30 11.05
CA LYS A 27 -8.72 -17.42 10.64
C LYS A 27 -9.05 -16.29 9.69
N ALA A 28 -9.50 -16.65 8.49
CA ALA A 28 -9.91 -15.70 7.48
C ALA A 28 -11.25 -16.10 6.86
N PHE A 29 -11.81 -15.21 6.06
CA PHE A 29 -13.06 -15.38 5.36
C PHE A 29 -12.88 -14.97 3.91
N ILE A 30 -13.54 -15.67 2.99
CA ILE A 30 -13.68 -15.26 1.59
C ILE A 30 -15.14 -14.89 1.32
N CYS A 31 -15.38 -13.67 0.83
CA CYS A 31 -16.71 -13.20 0.48
C CYS A 31 -17.25 -13.93 -0.76
N GLY A 32 -18.44 -14.52 -0.67
CA GLY A 32 -19.09 -15.18 -1.81
C GLY A 32 -19.62 -14.23 -2.89
N LYS A 33 -19.71 -12.93 -2.62
CA LYS A 33 -20.19 -11.91 -3.58
C LYS A 33 -19.04 -11.24 -4.34
N CYS A 34 -18.09 -10.63 -3.62
CA CYS A 34 -16.99 -9.87 -4.24
C CYS A 34 -15.64 -10.60 -4.26
N GLY A 35 -15.54 -11.79 -3.65
CA GLY A 35 -14.30 -12.59 -3.66
C GLY A 35 -13.21 -12.12 -2.68
N THR A 36 -13.38 -10.96 -2.03
CA THR A 36 -12.42 -10.43 -1.05
C THR A 36 -12.13 -11.44 0.06
N ILE A 37 -10.85 -11.63 0.35
CA ILE A 37 -10.35 -12.38 1.49
C ILE A 37 -10.05 -11.39 2.63
N TYR A 38 -10.45 -11.71 3.85
CA TYR A 38 -10.20 -10.82 4.99
C TYR A 38 -10.07 -11.61 6.29
N LEU A 39 -9.26 -11.11 7.21
CA LEU A 39 -9.03 -11.74 8.50
C LEU A 39 -10.24 -11.63 9.43
N GLU A 40 -10.41 -12.58 10.36
CA GLU A 40 -11.47 -12.53 11.37
C GLU A 40 -11.41 -11.25 12.20
N ASP A 41 -10.22 -10.72 12.42
CA ASP A 41 -9.99 -9.53 13.23
C ASP A 41 -9.56 -8.29 12.43
N TYR A 42 -9.97 -8.20 11.15
CA TYR A 42 -9.63 -7.08 10.26
C TYR A 42 -9.97 -5.68 10.83
N ARG A 43 -10.92 -5.58 11.76
CA ARG A 43 -11.29 -4.31 12.42
C ARG A 43 -10.32 -3.87 13.50
N LYS A 44 -9.43 -4.74 13.96
CA LYS A 44 -8.44 -4.36 14.98
C LYS A 44 -7.43 -3.41 14.36
N ASN A 45 -7.17 -2.32 15.08
CA ASN A 45 -6.17 -1.37 14.66
C ASN A 45 -4.77 -2.02 14.74
N ARG A 46 -4.11 -2.19 13.59
CA ARG A 46 -2.74 -2.69 13.45
C ARG A 46 -1.70 -1.58 13.25
N SER A 47 -2.06 -0.31 13.49
CA SER A 47 -1.17 0.85 13.32
C SER A 47 0.05 0.83 14.24
N TYR A 48 0.06 -0.02 15.28
CA TYR A 48 1.24 -0.24 16.13
C TYR A 48 2.41 -0.81 15.33
N ILE A 49 2.15 -1.53 14.23
CA ILE A 49 3.19 -2.11 13.36
C ILE A 49 4.09 -1.01 12.79
N TYR A 50 3.54 0.14 12.42
CA TYR A 50 4.31 1.26 11.88
C TYR A 50 5.13 2.01 12.94
N LYS A 51 4.82 1.80 14.23
CA LYS A 51 5.58 2.41 15.33
C LYS A 51 6.76 1.57 15.77
N ASP A 52 6.91 0.38 15.21
CA ASP A 52 8.02 -0.50 15.51
C ASP A 52 9.30 0.06 14.85
N PRO A 53 10.40 0.34 15.60
CA PRO A 53 11.70 0.68 15.02
C PRO A 53 12.20 -0.34 14.00
N ASP A 54 11.76 -1.58 14.15
CA ASP A 54 12.11 -2.71 13.33
C ASP A 54 11.24 -2.89 12.09
N TYR A 55 10.25 -2.01 11.90
CA TYR A 55 9.37 -2.03 10.74
C TYR A 55 10.17 -1.80 9.44
N SER A 56 10.09 -2.77 8.54
CA SER A 56 10.63 -2.67 7.19
C SER A 56 9.57 -3.16 6.20
N PRO A 57 9.00 -2.29 5.35
CA PRO A 57 7.97 -2.66 4.37
C PRO A 57 8.36 -3.81 3.43
N TRP A 58 9.69 -4.04 3.29
CA TRP A 58 10.27 -5.03 2.39
C TRP A 58 11.13 -6.07 3.14
N GLY A 59 10.95 -6.19 4.46
CA GLY A 59 11.65 -7.14 5.31
C GLY A 59 13.00 -6.62 5.84
N LYS A 60 13.48 -7.28 6.90
CA LYS A 60 14.82 -7.06 7.45
C LYS A 60 15.79 -7.99 6.75
N LEU A 61 16.68 -7.42 5.95
CA LEU A 61 17.80 -8.11 5.35
C LEU A 61 19.08 -7.40 5.76
N GLU A 62 20.19 -8.13 5.75
CA GLU A 62 21.51 -7.57 6.04
C GLU A 62 21.75 -6.31 5.22
N GLU A 63 22.45 -5.33 5.81
CA GLU A 63 22.69 -4.02 5.19
C GLU A 63 23.26 -4.14 3.77
N ALA A 64 24.09 -5.16 3.52
CA ALA A 64 24.70 -5.44 2.22
C ALA A 64 23.70 -5.63 1.06
N TYR A 65 22.47 -6.07 1.33
CA TYR A 65 21.45 -6.33 0.29
C TYR A 65 20.42 -5.19 0.16
N GLN A 66 20.52 -4.16 1.00
CA GLN A 66 19.52 -3.08 1.02
C GLN A 66 19.52 -2.28 -0.28
N GLU A 67 20.68 -2.02 -0.88
CA GLU A 67 20.77 -1.25 -2.13
C GLU A 67 20.30 -2.04 -3.35
N GLU A 68 20.60 -3.34 -3.42
CA GLU A 68 20.11 -4.22 -4.50
C GLU A 68 18.58 -4.26 -4.52
N ILE A 69 17.96 -4.36 -3.34
CA ILE A 69 16.49 -4.30 -3.20
C ILE A 69 15.96 -2.92 -3.54
N ALA A 70 16.63 -1.85 -3.10
CA ALA A 70 16.24 -0.50 -3.45
C ALA A 70 16.21 -0.33 -4.97
N GLU A 71 17.23 -0.83 -5.68
CA GLU A 71 17.29 -0.76 -7.13
C GLU A 71 16.21 -1.60 -7.80
N SER A 72 16.05 -2.86 -7.38
CA SER A 72 14.95 -3.71 -7.87
C SER A 72 13.57 -3.07 -7.66
N LYS A 73 13.39 -2.36 -6.54
CA LYS A 73 12.16 -1.60 -6.27
C LYS A 73 12.02 -0.39 -7.19
N ARG A 74 13.08 0.38 -7.41
CA ARG A 74 13.07 1.52 -8.35
C ARG A 74 12.75 1.06 -9.77
N GLU A 75 13.30 -0.04 -10.23
CA GLU A 75 12.99 -0.64 -11.53
C GLU A 75 11.50 -1.01 -11.61
N ALA A 76 10.98 -1.74 -10.62
CA ALA A 76 9.56 -2.10 -10.57
C ALA A 76 8.65 -0.86 -10.55
N PHE A 77 9.00 0.17 -9.78
CA PHE A 77 8.25 1.43 -9.74
C PHE A 77 8.31 2.18 -11.05
N ARG A 78 9.43 2.12 -11.78
CA ARG A 78 9.57 2.71 -13.11
C ARG A 78 8.62 2.07 -14.10
N ASP A 79 8.55 0.75 -14.11
CA ASP A 79 7.62 0.00 -14.95
C ASP A 79 6.16 0.32 -14.59
N GLN A 80 5.83 0.37 -13.30
CA GLN A 80 4.48 0.69 -12.83
C GLN A 80 4.07 2.13 -13.18
N LEU A 81 4.95 3.12 -12.98
CA LEU A 81 4.68 4.51 -13.33
C LEU A 81 4.63 4.72 -14.84
N SER A 82 5.32 3.91 -15.64
CA SER A 82 5.24 3.98 -17.10
C SER A 82 3.82 3.73 -17.63
N LEU A 83 3.00 2.95 -16.91
CA LEU A 83 1.60 2.70 -17.25
C LEU A 83 0.77 4.00 -17.28
N LEU A 84 1.16 5.00 -16.48
CA LEU A 84 0.50 6.31 -16.42
C LEU A 84 0.81 7.16 -17.66
N GLY A 85 1.92 6.92 -18.36
CA GLY A 85 2.37 7.73 -19.49
C GLY A 85 1.39 7.78 -20.67
N ARG A 86 0.44 6.84 -20.73
CA ARG A 86 -0.65 6.83 -21.72
C ARG A 86 -1.78 7.82 -21.41
N TYR A 87 -1.85 8.29 -20.18
CA TYR A 87 -2.98 9.05 -19.63
C TYR A 87 -2.58 10.42 -19.11
N ILE A 88 -1.33 10.57 -18.65
CA ILE A 88 -0.83 11.83 -18.11
C ILE A 88 0.64 12.06 -18.48
N PHE A 89 0.93 13.29 -18.89
CA PHE A 89 2.30 13.75 -19.05
C PHE A 89 2.83 14.24 -17.70
N PRO A 90 3.92 13.65 -17.17
CA PRO A 90 4.38 13.92 -15.79
C PRO A 90 4.80 15.36 -15.50
N LYS A 91 5.36 16.06 -16.49
CA LYS A 91 6.05 17.34 -16.28
C LYS A 91 5.15 18.37 -15.59
N GLY A 92 5.52 18.72 -14.35
CA GLY A 92 4.81 19.72 -13.54
C GLY A 92 3.51 19.22 -12.90
N ARG A 93 3.21 17.92 -12.97
CA ARG A 93 2.05 17.29 -12.33
C ARG A 93 2.38 16.90 -10.90
N LYS A 94 1.44 17.09 -9.99
CA LYS A 94 1.61 16.73 -8.58
C LYS A 94 1.27 15.26 -8.36
N LEU A 95 2.22 14.51 -7.81
CA LEU A 95 2.05 13.11 -7.43
C LEU A 95 2.14 12.98 -5.92
N LEU A 96 1.13 12.35 -5.32
CA LEU A 96 1.13 11.91 -3.92
C LEU A 96 1.34 10.40 -3.87
N ASP A 97 2.31 9.94 -3.10
CA ASP A 97 2.46 8.52 -2.75
C ASP A 97 2.03 8.28 -1.30
N ILE A 98 0.98 7.46 -1.13
CA ILE A 98 0.46 7.08 0.17
C ILE A 98 1.16 5.80 0.61
N GLY A 99 1.74 5.79 1.82
CA GLY A 99 2.59 4.69 2.29
C GLY A 99 3.98 4.72 1.63
N THR A 100 4.58 5.91 1.53
CA THR A 100 5.77 6.11 0.68
C THR A 100 7.04 5.39 1.17
N GLY A 101 7.05 4.88 2.40
CA GLY A 101 8.16 4.15 2.97
C GLY A 101 9.46 4.97 2.94
N LYS A 102 10.49 4.42 2.30
CA LYS A 102 11.82 5.07 2.14
C LYS A 102 11.90 6.02 0.93
N GLY A 103 10.78 6.27 0.23
CA GLY A 103 10.67 7.23 -0.87
C GLY A 103 11.18 6.76 -2.23
N TYR A 104 11.37 5.45 -2.46
CA TYR A 104 11.90 4.93 -3.73
C TYR A 104 10.98 5.20 -4.93
N LEU A 105 9.65 5.11 -4.75
CA LEU A 105 8.70 5.50 -5.80
C LEU A 105 8.80 6.98 -6.12
N LEU A 106 8.97 7.84 -5.10
CA LEU A 106 9.11 9.29 -5.28
C LEU A 106 10.40 9.67 -6.02
N GLU A 107 11.49 8.92 -5.83
CA GLU A 107 12.73 9.11 -6.60
C GLU A 107 12.44 8.93 -8.10
N VAL A 108 11.83 7.79 -8.45
CA VAL A 108 11.49 7.45 -9.84
C VAL A 108 10.49 8.45 -10.41
N ALA A 109 9.44 8.80 -9.66
CA ALA A 109 8.45 9.78 -10.10
C ALA A 109 9.07 11.18 -10.34
N LYS A 110 9.98 11.61 -9.47
CA LYS A 110 10.71 12.87 -9.65
C LYS A 110 11.58 12.84 -10.91
N ASP A 111 12.27 11.73 -11.17
CA ASP A 111 13.08 11.55 -12.39
C ASP A 111 12.22 11.60 -13.67
N LEU A 112 10.97 11.13 -13.58
CA LEU A 112 9.99 11.24 -14.66
C LEU A 112 9.41 12.67 -14.82
N GLY A 113 9.63 13.56 -13.86
CA GLY A 113 9.26 14.98 -13.92
C GLY A 113 8.03 15.38 -13.08
N PHE A 114 7.56 14.50 -12.18
CA PHE A 114 6.49 14.84 -11.23
C PHE A 114 6.98 15.76 -10.10
N ASP A 115 6.07 16.61 -9.60
CA ASP A 115 6.21 17.32 -8.32
C ASP A 115 5.71 16.41 -7.19
N VAL A 116 6.64 15.82 -6.45
CA VAL A 116 6.38 14.67 -5.58
C VAL A 116 6.10 15.05 -4.12
N TYR A 117 5.16 14.31 -3.52
CA TYR A 117 4.75 14.39 -2.12
C TYR A 117 4.51 12.99 -1.57
N GLY A 118 4.67 12.81 -0.26
CA GLY A 118 4.44 11.51 0.37
C GLY A 118 3.76 11.61 1.72
N VAL A 119 3.01 10.56 2.08
CA VAL A 119 2.50 10.32 3.44
C VAL A 119 3.01 8.96 3.90
N GLU A 120 3.61 8.92 5.08
CA GLU A 120 4.14 7.69 5.67
C GLU A 120 3.88 7.66 7.19
N PRO A 121 3.16 6.65 7.72
CA PRO A 121 2.85 6.57 9.14
C PRO A 121 4.06 6.18 10.01
N SER A 122 5.03 5.42 9.47
CA SER A 122 6.21 5.03 10.24
C SER A 122 7.22 6.17 10.33
N PRO A 123 7.55 6.68 11.53
CA PRO A 123 8.52 7.77 11.68
C PRO A 123 9.93 7.37 11.25
N TYR A 124 10.26 6.07 11.28
CA TYR A 124 11.58 5.54 10.94
C TYR A 124 11.82 5.54 9.42
N THR A 125 10.90 4.94 8.66
CA THR A 125 10.95 4.94 7.18
C THR A 125 10.76 6.35 6.63
N ARG A 126 9.82 7.13 7.21
CA ARG A 126 9.60 8.53 6.87
C ARG A 126 10.87 9.36 6.99
N LYS A 127 11.70 9.14 8.00
CA LYS A 127 12.96 9.88 8.17
C LYS A 127 13.86 9.76 6.93
N VAL A 128 13.99 8.54 6.39
CA VAL A 128 14.78 8.29 5.17
C VAL A 128 14.17 9.00 3.96
N ALA A 129 12.85 8.98 3.81
CA ALA A 129 12.18 9.71 2.73
C ALA A 129 12.33 11.24 2.88
N GLU A 130 12.24 11.77 4.10
CA GLU A 130 12.36 13.20 4.38
C GLU A 130 13.77 13.74 4.08
N GLU A 131 14.82 12.94 4.32
CA GLU A 131 16.20 13.30 3.95
C GLU A 131 16.35 13.53 2.44
N LYS A 132 15.61 12.77 1.62
CA LYS A 132 15.59 12.88 0.15
C LYS A 132 14.64 13.95 -0.36
N PHE A 133 13.52 14.15 0.34
CA PHE A 133 12.45 15.08 -0.03
C PHE A 133 12.06 16.01 1.13
N PRO A 134 12.92 16.95 1.53
CA PRO A 134 12.68 17.79 2.69
C PRO A 134 11.38 18.58 2.57
N LYS A 135 10.57 18.59 3.64
CA LYS A 135 9.28 19.29 3.74
C LYS A 135 8.21 18.80 2.75
N ARG A 136 8.40 17.62 2.15
CA ARG A 136 7.43 17.01 1.23
C ARG A 136 6.80 15.74 1.79
N ILE A 137 7.31 15.20 2.90
CA ILE A 137 6.81 13.97 3.50
C ILE A 137 6.09 14.24 4.82
N ILE A 138 4.80 13.92 4.86
CA ILE A 138 3.99 14.00 6.08
C ILE A 138 4.12 12.68 6.85
N CYS A 139 4.38 12.79 8.15
CA CYS A 139 4.38 11.65 9.07
C CYS A 139 2.97 11.44 9.61
N GLY A 140 2.31 10.36 9.20
CA GLY A 140 0.93 10.07 9.62
C GLY A 140 0.16 9.22 8.62
N LEU A 141 -1.14 9.09 8.85
CA LEU A 141 -2.08 8.53 7.88
C LEU A 141 -2.52 9.60 6.89
N LEU A 142 -3.24 9.21 5.84
CA LEU A 142 -3.72 10.15 4.81
C LEU A 142 -4.59 11.24 5.43
N GLU A 143 -5.44 10.86 6.38
CA GLU A 143 -6.39 11.73 7.07
C GLU A 143 -5.68 12.81 7.92
N ASP A 144 -4.45 12.53 8.37
CA ASP A 144 -3.63 13.48 9.14
C ASP A 144 -3.00 14.55 8.25
N ALA A 145 -2.88 14.27 6.94
CA ALA A 145 -2.15 15.11 5.99
C ALA A 145 -2.89 16.41 5.62
N LYS A 146 -4.22 16.43 5.75
CA LYS A 146 -5.07 17.62 5.57
C LYS A 146 -4.81 18.36 4.24
N TYR A 147 -4.60 17.60 3.16
CA TYR A 147 -4.41 18.16 1.83
C TYR A 147 -5.65 18.92 1.34
N ARG A 148 -5.45 19.83 0.38
CA ARG A 148 -6.52 20.64 -0.20
C ARG A 148 -7.36 19.80 -1.17
N ASN A 149 -8.60 20.24 -1.40
CA ASN A 149 -9.44 19.63 -2.44
C ASN A 149 -8.76 19.77 -3.81
N GLY A 150 -8.73 18.70 -4.60
CA GLY A 150 -8.13 18.72 -5.94
C GLY A 150 -6.67 19.16 -5.97
N GLU A 151 -5.86 18.71 -5.01
CA GLU A 151 -4.44 19.08 -4.92
C GLU A 151 -3.56 18.25 -5.87
N PHE A 152 -3.86 16.97 -6.06
CA PHE A 152 -2.99 16.03 -6.77
C PHE A 152 -3.52 15.62 -8.14
N ASP A 153 -2.63 15.50 -9.11
CA ASP A 153 -2.93 14.98 -10.44
C ASP A 153 -2.84 13.44 -10.47
N VAL A 154 -1.95 12.87 -9.65
CA VAL A 154 -1.75 11.42 -9.51
C VAL A 154 -1.66 11.07 -8.03
N ILE A 155 -2.33 9.99 -7.64
CA ILE A 155 -2.17 9.37 -6.32
C ILE A 155 -1.73 7.93 -6.52
N THR A 156 -0.63 7.54 -5.89
CA THR A 156 -0.11 6.17 -5.89
C THR A 156 -0.27 5.55 -4.51
N MET A 157 -0.52 4.24 -4.48
CA MET A 157 -0.42 3.44 -3.27
C MET A 157 0.04 2.03 -3.63
N THR A 158 1.09 1.55 -2.95
CA THR A 158 1.67 0.22 -3.17
C THR A 158 1.65 -0.55 -1.86
N ASP A 159 1.00 -1.70 -1.84
CA ASP A 159 0.85 -2.53 -0.63
C ASP A 159 0.29 -1.72 0.57
N VAL A 160 -0.73 -0.89 0.32
CA VAL A 160 -1.43 -0.09 1.35
C VAL A 160 -2.86 -0.55 1.57
N ILE A 161 -3.61 -0.85 0.50
CA ILE A 161 -5.06 -1.10 0.57
C ILE A 161 -5.40 -2.33 1.45
N GLU A 162 -4.46 -3.26 1.57
CA GLU A 162 -4.51 -4.50 2.35
C GLU A 162 -4.52 -4.25 3.86
N TYR A 163 -4.13 -3.03 4.28
CA TYR A 163 -4.07 -2.61 5.67
C TYR A 163 -5.31 -1.85 6.12
N LEU A 164 -6.19 -1.45 5.19
CA LEU A 164 -7.30 -0.54 5.46
C LEU A 164 -8.52 -1.29 6.02
N PRO A 165 -8.91 -1.08 7.29
CA PRO A 165 -10.09 -1.76 7.87
C PRO A 165 -11.40 -1.28 7.24
N SER A 166 -11.41 -0.03 6.75
CA SER A 166 -12.54 0.65 6.14
C SER A 166 -12.06 1.40 4.89
N PRO A 167 -12.07 0.78 3.70
CA PRO A 167 -11.57 1.43 2.50
C PRO A 167 -12.48 2.57 2.03
N HIS A 168 -13.79 2.53 2.29
CA HIS A 168 -14.73 3.54 1.78
C HIS A 168 -14.35 4.97 2.19
N SER A 169 -14.19 5.23 3.49
CA SER A 169 -13.80 6.56 3.99
C SER A 169 -12.42 7.01 3.50
N PHE A 170 -11.50 6.06 3.31
CA PHE A 170 -10.18 6.35 2.76
C PHE A 170 -10.26 6.76 1.28
N PHE A 171 -11.11 6.09 0.49
CA PHE A 171 -11.34 6.46 -0.90
C PHE A 171 -12.14 7.76 -1.05
N ASP A 172 -13.01 8.10 -0.10
CA ASP A 172 -13.68 9.42 -0.06
C ASP A 172 -12.63 10.55 0.06
N GLU A 173 -11.63 10.37 0.93
CA GLU A 173 -10.53 11.32 1.09
C GLU A 173 -9.64 11.41 -0.16
N ILE A 174 -9.30 10.26 -0.76
CA ILE A 174 -8.58 10.22 -2.04
C ILE A 174 -9.36 10.97 -3.12
N TYR A 175 -10.65 10.72 -3.25
CA TYR A 175 -11.49 11.39 -4.23
C TYR A 175 -11.53 12.90 -4.00
N ARG A 176 -11.58 13.35 -2.74
CA ARG A 176 -11.56 14.77 -2.38
C ARG A 176 -10.27 15.47 -2.81
N ILE A 177 -9.12 14.86 -2.57
CA ILE A 177 -7.81 15.49 -2.82
C ILE A 177 -7.32 15.28 -4.25
N LEU A 178 -7.90 14.36 -5.00
CA LEU A 178 -7.61 14.13 -6.41
C LEU A 178 -8.27 15.21 -7.27
N LYS A 179 -7.53 15.74 -8.24
CA LYS A 179 -8.09 16.64 -9.26
C LYS A 179 -9.10 15.91 -10.14
N SER A 180 -10.00 16.67 -10.76
CA SER A 180 -10.82 16.16 -11.85
C SER A 180 -9.93 15.61 -12.98
N ALA A 181 -10.26 14.42 -13.48
CA ALA A 181 -9.45 13.64 -14.43
C ALA A 181 -8.05 13.25 -13.91
N GLY A 182 -7.81 13.33 -12.60
CA GLY A 182 -6.64 12.75 -11.97
C GLY A 182 -6.66 11.22 -12.00
N LEU A 183 -5.49 10.62 -11.77
CA LEU A 183 -5.30 9.17 -11.83
C LEU A 183 -4.97 8.61 -10.45
N ILE A 184 -5.43 7.39 -10.21
CA ILE A 184 -5.02 6.59 -9.06
C ILE A 184 -4.31 5.35 -9.58
N LEU A 185 -3.11 5.07 -9.09
CA LEU A 185 -2.39 3.83 -9.33
C LEU A 185 -2.36 3.03 -8.02
N ILE A 186 -2.95 1.85 -8.04
CA ILE A 186 -3.00 0.93 -6.90
C ILE A 186 -2.24 -0.33 -7.28
N ILE A 187 -1.25 -0.69 -6.48
CA ILE A 187 -0.52 -1.95 -6.59
C ILE A 187 -0.80 -2.76 -5.34
N THR A 188 -1.36 -3.95 -5.54
CA THR A 188 -1.84 -4.83 -4.47
C THR A 188 -1.69 -6.30 -4.86
N PRO A 189 -1.47 -7.23 -3.92
CA PRO A 189 -1.48 -8.65 -4.22
C PRO A 189 -2.80 -9.11 -4.85
N ASN A 190 -2.71 -9.86 -5.94
CA ASN A 190 -3.88 -10.44 -6.59
C ASN A 190 -4.22 -11.82 -5.98
N SER A 191 -5.22 -11.86 -5.09
CA SER A 191 -5.71 -13.11 -4.49
C SER A 191 -6.41 -14.07 -5.48
N GLY A 192 -6.73 -13.59 -6.69
CA GLY A 192 -7.17 -14.40 -7.83
C GLY A 192 -6.03 -14.94 -8.70
N SER A 193 -4.76 -14.68 -8.35
CA SER A 193 -3.61 -15.11 -9.15
C SER A 193 -3.41 -16.63 -9.17
N PHE A 194 -2.77 -17.12 -10.23
CA PHE A 194 -2.36 -18.52 -10.35
C PHE A 194 -1.50 -18.98 -9.17
N THR A 195 -0.61 -18.12 -8.66
CA THR A 195 0.26 -18.47 -7.52
C THR A 195 -0.53 -18.67 -6.24
N ARG A 196 -1.58 -17.86 -5.99
CA ARG A 196 -2.51 -18.10 -4.88
C ARG A 196 -3.22 -19.43 -5.07
N TRP A 197 -3.74 -19.69 -6.27
CA TRP A 197 -4.45 -20.94 -6.56
C TRP A 197 -3.56 -22.18 -6.32
N PHE A 198 -2.31 -22.14 -6.81
CA PHE A 198 -1.35 -23.24 -6.71
C PHE A 198 -0.85 -23.46 -5.28
N LEU A 199 -0.46 -22.39 -4.57
CA LEU A 199 0.09 -22.48 -3.20
C LEU A 199 -1.01 -22.56 -2.12
N GLY A 200 -2.26 -22.26 -2.47
CA GLY A 200 -3.41 -22.31 -1.57
C GLY A 200 -3.20 -21.46 -0.32
N ARG A 201 -3.28 -22.10 0.86
CA ARG A 201 -3.09 -21.43 2.15
C ARG A 201 -1.65 -20.97 2.43
N HIS A 202 -0.68 -21.41 1.63
CA HIS A 202 0.75 -21.09 1.75
C HIS A 202 1.21 -20.00 0.78
N TRP A 203 0.29 -19.24 0.18
CA TRP A 203 0.63 -18.18 -0.74
C TRP A 203 1.57 -17.14 -0.10
N PHE A 204 2.67 -16.83 -0.76
CA PHE A 204 3.75 -15.99 -0.23
C PHE A 204 3.32 -14.55 0.07
N GLN A 205 2.22 -14.08 -0.54
CA GLN A 205 1.66 -12.75 -0.28
C GLN A 205 0.78 -12.70 0.97
N TYR A 206 0.48 -13.82 1.64
CA TYR A 206 -0.13 -13.77 2.97
C TYR A 206 0.89 -13.27 3.98
N LYS A 207 1.01 -11.95 4.08
CA LYS A 207 1.84 -11.27 5.08
C LYS A 207 1.08 -11.07 6.37
N TYR A 208 1.80 -11.02 7.50
CA TYR A 208 1.18 -10.87 8.82
C TYR A 208 0.45 -9.54 8.97
N GLU A 209 0.94 -8.50 8.30
CA GLU A 209 0.45 -7.15 8.47
C GLU A 209 -0.84 -6.89 7.65
N HIS A 210 -1.06 -7.67 6.59
CA HIS A 210 -2.21 -7.55 5.70
C HIS A 210 -3.47 -8.12 6.37
N ILE A 211 -4.56 -7.35 6.34
CA ILE A 211 -5.87 -7.74 6.90
C ILE A 211 -6.90 -8.07 5.82
N ILE A 212 -6.67 -7.64 4.57
CA ILE A 212 -7.55 -7.82 3.41
C ILE A 212 -6.72 -8.22 2.18
N TYR A 213 -7.27 -9.07 1.29
CA TYR A 213 -6.70 -9.49 0.00
C TYR A 213 -7.78 -9.71 -1.06
#